data_AF-A0A183AWT2-F1
#
_entry.id   AF-A0A183AWT2-F1
#
_cell.length_a   1.000
_cell.length_b   1.000
_cell.length_c   1.000
_cell.angle_alpha   90.00
_cell.angle_beta   90.00
_cell.angle_gamma   90.00
#
_symmetry.space_group_name_H-M   'P 1'
#
loop_
_entity.id
_entity.type
_entity.pdbx_description
1 polymer ?
#
loop_
_entity_poly.entity_id
_entity_poly.type
_entity_poly.pdbx_seq_one_letter_code
_entity_poly.pdbx_strand_id
1 'polypeptide(L)'
;MCCDKFQADNFRCFFVDSAQDGTPTTKTFDRLTSQIGAEEAEEVGIEHLLRDIKDTTLGPLSQRIGAQLDGLSGLLRHLRDIGNYLELVATNQLPVNHGVIYQLQDIFNLLPDLRLHDMVRAVHVNTNDEMLVVYVAAIIRTILALHDLISNKLANRESERNEEGGGTDNKKITASGDQSKRPQSGKTDDTTDAAKSGESAAKSNSTSPSSSSMKKSNK
;
A
#
# COMPACT_ATOMS: atom_id res chain seq x y z
N MET A 1 11.05 -1.89 -6.21
CA MET A 1 10.27 -1.34 -7.35
C MET A 1 8.82 -1.16 -6.95
N CYS A 2 8.52 -0.08 -6.24
CA CYS A 2 7.20 0.55 -6.16
C CYS A 2 7.48 2.02 -5.81
N CYS A 3 7.87 2.80 -6.81
CA CYS A 3 7.83 4.26 -6.67
C CYS A 3 6.35 4.65 -6.74
N ASP A 4 5.70 4.73 -5.58
CA ASP A 4 4.41 5.39 -5.50
C ASP A 4 4.62 6.87 -5.81
N LYS A 5 4.26 7.24 -7.04
CA LYS A 5 4.26 8.63 -7.51
C LYS A 5 3.29 9.42 -6.65
N PHE A 6 3.83 10.12 -5.66
CA PHE A 6 3.04 11.00 -4.81
C PHE A 6 2.74 12.27 -5.60
N GLN A 7 1.50 12.41 -6.07
CA GLN A 7 1.03 13.63 -6.69
C GLN A 7 0.76 14.64 -5.57
N ALA A 8 1.77 15.46 -5.28
CA ALA A 8 1.67 16.42 -4.19
C ALA A 8 0.79 17.60 -4.59
N ASP A 9 -0.46 17.59 -4.14
CA ASP A 9 -1.44 18.66 -4.39
C ASP A 9 -1.00 20.03 -3.83
N ASN A 10 -0.03 20.06 -2.91
CA ASN A 10 0.44 21.26 -2.21
C ASN A 10 1.57 22.01 -2.93
N PHE A 11 2.21 21.41 -3.94
CA PHE A 11 3.30 22.06 -4.66
C PHE A 11 2.85 22.43 -6.08
N ARG A 12 2.83 23.73 -6.37
CA ARG A 12 2.53 24.27 -7.70
C ARG A 12 3.74 25.00 -8.23
N CYS A 13 4.28 24.52 -9.34
CA CYS A 13 5.36 25.19 -10.06
C CYS A 13 4.76 26.07 -11.16
N PHE A 14 5.29 27.28 -11.29
CA PHE A 14 4.88 28.22 -12.32
C PHE A 14 6.09 28.67 -13.13
N PHE A 15 5.91 28.84 -14.43
CA PHE A 15 6.86 29.51 -15.30
C PHE A 15 6.33 30.90 -15.65
N VAL A 16 7.22 31.87 -15.83
CA VAL A 16 6.85 33.23 -16.23
C VAL A 16 6.90 33.31 -17.75
N ASP A 17 5.74 33.45 -18.37
CA ASP A 17 5.64 33.74 -19.80
C ASP A 17 5.17 35.19 -20.01
N SER A 18 5.52 35.76 -21.16
CA SER A 18 5.08 37.10 -21.58
C SER A 18 4.08 36.93 -22.72
N ALA A 19 2.79 37.05 -22.39
CA ALA A 19 1.72 36.90 -23.37
C ALA A 19 1.84 37.93 -24.52
N GLN A 20 1.65 37.49 -25.77
CA GLN A 20 1.62 38.33 -26.98
C GLN A 20 0.20 38.78 -27.38
N ASP A 21 -0.77 38.72 -26.46
CA ASP A 21 -2.19 39.00 -26.73
C ASP A 21 -2.51 40.50 -26.79
N GLY A 22 -1.85 41.27 -27.67
CA GLY A 22 -2.25 42.62 -28.13
C GLY A 22 -2.36 43.75 -27.08
N THR A 23 -2.38 43.43 -25.79
CA THR A 23 -2.30 44.33 -24.63
C THR A 23 -0.83 44.54 -24.25
N PRO A 24 -0.48 45.62 -23.52
CA PRO A 24 0.90 45.82 -23.05
C PRO A 24 1.40 44.54 -22.35
N THR A 25 2.66 44.17 -22.61
CA THR A 25 3.27 42.90 -22.20
C THR A 25 3.14 42.64 -20.70
N THR A 26 2.10 41.94 -20.30
CA THR A 26 1.89 41.48 -18.93
C THR A 26 2.53 40.11 -18.75
N LYS A 27 3.38 39.99 -17.73
CA LYS A 27 3.95 38.70 -17.33
C LYS A 27 2.87 37.85 -16.67
N THR A 28 2.58 36.69 -17.25
CA THR A 28 1.63 35.71 -16.72
C THR A 28 2.39 34.52 -16.14
N PHE A 29 1.78 33.85 -15.16
CA PHE A 29 2.33 32.65 -14.54
C PHE A 29 1.59 31.43 -15.07
N ASP A 30 2.28 30.63 -15.88
CA ASP A 30 1.72 29.39 -16.43
C ASP A 30 2.09 28.20 -15.57
N ARG A 31 1.12 27.32 -15.34
CA ARG A 31 1.31 26.14 -14.48
C ARG A 31 2.13 25.08 -15.20
N LEU A 32 3.20 24.63 -14.55
CA LEU A 32 3.97 23.46 -14.96
C LEU A 32 3.52 22.22 -14.19
N THR A 33 3.50 21.07 -14.88
CA THR A 33 3.30 19.77 -14.23
C THR A 33 4.49 19.48 -13.33
N SER A 34 4.25 19.33 -12.03
CA SER A 34 5.28 19.03 -11.03
C SER A 34 5.01 17.69 -10.37
N GLN A 35 6.08 16.97 -10.05
CA GLN A 35 6.06 15.72 -9.31
C GLN A 35 7.21 15.75 -8.29
N ILE A 36 6.97 15.21 -7.11
CA ILE A 36 8.01 15.07 -6.09
C ILE A 36 8.68 13.71 -6.31
N GLY A 37 9.98 13.74 -6.59
CA GLY A 37 10.85 12.57 -6.52
C GLY A 37 11.60 12.54 -5.19
N ALA A 38 12.12 11.38 -4.82
CA ALA A 38 13.06 11.20 -3.73
C ALA A 38 14.25 10.36 -4.21
N GLU A 39 15.45 10.66 -3.72
CA GLU A 39 16.63 9.82 -3.92
C GLU A 39 16.67 8.67 -2.89
N GLU A 40 17.44 7.60 -3.13
CA GLU A 40 17.51 6.41 -2.25
C GLU A 40 17.81 6.78 -0.78
N ALA A 41 18.74 7.71 -0.56
CA ALA A 41 19.08 8.16 0.79
C ALA A 41 17.91 8.91 1.48
N GLU A 42 17.10 9.64 0.70
CA GLU A 42 15.93 10.37 1.20
C GLU A 42 14.74 9.45 1.43
N GLU A 43 14.51 8.47 0.55
CA GLU A 43 13.42 7.49 0.66
C GLU A 43 13.54 6.71 1.97
N VAL A 44 14.73 6.19 2.30
CA VAL A 44 14.98 5.47 3.55
C VAL A 44 14.79 6.38 4.77
N GLY A 45 15.18 7.66 4.66
CA GLY A 45 14.93 8.66 5.70
C GLY A 45 13.43 8.90 5.93
N ILE A 46 12.67 9.07 4.85
CA ILE A 46 11.22 9.28 4.89
C ILE A 46 10.50 8.06 5.45
N GLU A 47 10.87 6.85 5.06
CA GLU A 47 10.29 5.60 5.59
C GLU A 47 10.50 5.46 7.09
N HIS A 48 11.68 5.84 7.59
CA HIS A 48 11.92 5.84 9.03
C HIS A 48 11.02 6.84 9.77
N LEU A 49 10.87 8.05 9.22
CA LEU A 49 10.03 9.10 9.81
C LEU A 49 8.54 8.78 9.76
N LEU A 50 8.09 8.08 8.72
CA LEU A 50 6.67 7.78 8.49
C LEU A 50 6.24 6.40 8.98
N ARG A 51 7.09 5.66 9.71
CA ARG A 51 6.78 4.32 10.21
C ARG A 51 5.48 4.25 11.02
N ASP A 52 5.19 5.29 11.80
CA ASP A 52 4.01 5.32 12.69
C ASP A 52 2.73 5.80 11.99
N ILE A 53 2.86 6.37 10.79
CA ILE A 53 1.75 7.01 10.04
C ILE A 53 1.40 6.18 8.79
N LYS A 54 2.41 5.61 8.12
CA LYS A 54 2.23 4.83 6.90
C LYS A 54 1.86 3.39 7.28
N ASP A 55 0.62 3.03 7.00
CA ASP A 55 0.15 1.66 7.19
C ASP A 55 0.69 0.75 6.06
N THR A 56 1.85 0.14 6.31
CA THR A 56 2.50 -0.82 5.39
C THR A 56 1.77 -2.17 5.35
N THR A 57 0.74 -2.37 6.17
CA THR A 57 -0.06 -3.61 6.17
C THR A 57 -1.15 -3.62 5.09
N LEU A 58 -1.37 -2.49 4.40
CA LEU A 58 -2.35 -2.40 3.34
C LEU A 58 -1.93 -3.25 2.13
N GLY A 59 -2.75 -4.25 1.83
CA GLY A 59 -2.55 -5.09 0.64
C GLY A 59 -2.72 -4.30 -0.67
N PRO A 60 -2.20 -4.83 -1.79
CA PRO A 60 -2.19 -4.13 -3.08
C PRO A 60 -3.59 -3.78 -3.61
N LEU A 61 -4.61 -4.56 -3.24
CA LEU A 61 -6.01 -4.25 -3.60
C LEU A 61 -6.51 -3.00 -2.88
N SER A 62 -6.25 -2.89 -1.57
CA SER A 62 -6.67 -1.73 -0.76
C SER A 62 -6.00 -0.46 -1.26
N GLN A 63 -4.72 -0.53 -1.61
CA GLN A 63 -3.99 0.60 -2.16
C GLN A 63 -4.57 1.06 -3.52
N ARG A 64 -4.91 0.12 -4.41
CA ARG A 64 -5.54 0.44 -5.71
C ARG A 64 -6.92 1.08 -5.54
N ILE A 65 -7.73 0.58 -4.61
CA ILE A 65 -9.04 1.15 -4.31
C ILE A 65 -8.89 2.57 -3.74
N GLY A 66 -7.92 2.76 -2.83
CA GLY A 66 -7.58 4.09 -2.31
C GLY A 66 -7.21 5.07 -3.43
N ALA A 67 -6.31 4.67 -4.32
CA ALA A 67 -5.91 5.50 -5.47
C ALA A 67 -7.09 5.84 -6.41
N GLN A 68 -8.03 4.92 -6.63
CA GLN A 68 -9.25 5.20 -7.41
C GLN A 68 -10.16 6.21 -6.71
N LEU A 69 -10.35 6.07 -5.40
CA LEU A 69 -11.16 6.99 -4.59
C LEU A 69 -10.54 8.39 -4.53
N ASP A 70 -9.21 8.46 -4.34
CA ASP A 70 -8.47 9.71 -4.33
C ASP A 70 -8.50 10.38 -5.71
N GLY A 71 -8.38 9.61 -6.79
CA GLY A 71 -8.53 10.10 -8.17
C GLY A 71 -9.92 10.72 -8.43
N LEU A 72 -11.00 10.06 -7.99
CA LEU A 72 -12.36 10.58 -8.07
C LEU A 72 -12.55 11.85 -7.23
N SER A 73 -12.01 11.85 -6.02
CA SER A 73 -12.07 13.00 -5.12
C SER A 73 -11.31 14.21 -5.68
N GLY A 74 -10.15 13.98 -6.30
CA GLY A 74 -9.37 14.99 -7.01
C GLY A 74 -10.12 15.56 -8.20
N LEU A 75 -10.75 14.71 -9.03
CA LEU A 75 -11.58 15.16 -10.15
C LEU A 75 -12.76 16.02 -9.68
N LEU A 76 -13.44 15.64 -8.59
CA LEU A 76 -14.53 16.42 -8.03
C LEU A 76 -14.07 17.82 -7.56
N ARG A 77 -12.90 17.91 -6.92
CA ARG A 77 -12.31 19.20 -6.54
C ARG A 77 -12.03 20.07 -7.76
N HIS A 78 -11.44 19.50 -8.81
CA HIS A 78 -11.17 20.23 -10.06
C HIS A 78 -12.45 20.70 -10.77
N LEU A 79 -13.50 19.86 -10.84
CA LEU A 79 -14.79 20.27 -11.41
C LEU A 79 -15.43 21.41 -10.60
N ARG A 80 -15.31 21.38 -9.27
CA ARG A 80 -15.78 22.46 -8.40
C ARG A 80 -15.00 23.75 -8.62
N ASP A 81 -13.68 23.68 -8.78
CA ASP A 81 -12.84 24.84 -9.07
C ASP A 81 -13.21 25.49 -10.41
N ILE A 82 -13.50 24.68 -11.45
CA ILE A 82 -14.00 25.16 -12.75
C ILE A 82 -15.36 25.86 -12.56
N GLY A 83 -16.27 25.26 -11.79
CA GLY A 83 -17.57 25.86 -11.48
C GLY A 83 -17.43 27.22 -10.78
N ASN A 84 -16.58 27.30 -9.77
CA ASN A 84 -16.28 28.55 -9.06
C ASN A 84 -15.71 29.61 -10.03
N TYR A 85 -14.78 29.23 -10.91
CA TYR A 85 -14.24 30.15 -11.92
C TYR A 85 -15.33 30.71 -12.84
N LEU A 86 -16.23 29.86 -13.34
CA LEU A 86 -17.33 30.28 -14.20
C LEU A 86 -18.33 31.19 -13.46
N GLU A 87 -18.57 30.96 -12.17
CA GLU A 87 -19.41 31.84 -11.34
C GLU A 87 -18.78 33.23 -11.15
N LEU A 88 -17.46 33.30 -10.93
CA LEU A 88 -16.72 34.56 -10.85
C LEU A 88 -16.75 35.35 -12.17
N VAL A 89 -16.70 34.64 -13.30
CA VAL A 89 -16.81 35.24 -14.63
C VAL A 89 -18.24 35.71 -14.91
N ALA A 90 -19.25 34.93 -14.54
CA ALA A 90 -20.66 35.29 -14.71
C ALA A 90 -21.06 36.52 -13.88
N THR A 91 -20.50 36.66 -12.68
CA THR A 91 -20.67 37.83 -11.80
C THR A 91 -19.81 39.03 -12.22
N ASN A 92 -19.07 38.94 -13.34
CA ASN A 92 -18.16 39.96 -13.87
C ASN A 92 -17.06 40.43 -12.89
N GLN A 93 -16.70 39.61 -11.90
CA GLN A 93 -15.64 39.96 -10.95
C GLN A 93 -14.24 39.70 -11.51
N LEU A 94 -14.11 38.80 -12.49
CA LEU A 94 -12.85 38.50 -13.18
C LEU A 94 -13.02 38.67 -14.70
N PRO A 95 -12.03 39.24 -15.41
CA PRO A 95 -12.04 39.25 -16.87
C PRO A 95 -11.96 37.81 -17.41
N VAL A 96 -12.72 37.56 -18.48
CA VAL A 96 -12.81 36.26 -19.13
C VAL A 96 -11.47 35.89 -19.77
N ASN A 97 -10.92 34.73 -19.43
CA ASN A 97 -9.82 34.15 -20.20
C ASN A 97 -10.41 33.19 -21.26
N HIS A 98 -10.35 33.61 -22.52
CA HIS A 98 -10.90 32.82 -23.63
C HIS A 98 -10.20 31.48 -23.82
N GLY A 99 -8.91 31.35 -23.47
CA GLY A 99 -8.18 30.09 -23.57
C GLY A 99 -8.78 28.98 -22.70
N VAL A 100 -9.23 29.33 -21.48
CA VAL A 100 -9.87 28.38 -20.56
C VAL A 100 -11.23 27.92 -21.12
N ILE A 101 -11.99 28.83 -21.75
CA ILE A 101 -13.28 28.49 -22.34
C ILE A 101 -13.12 27.53 -23.52
N TYR A 102 -12.12 27.76 -24.39
CA TYR A 102 -11.85 26.85 -25.51
C TYR A 102 -11.48 25.45 -25.02
N GLN A 103 -10.59 25.34 -24.03
CA GLN A 103 -10.23 24.05 -23.45
C GLN A 103 -11.44 23.36 -22.78
N LEU A 104 -12.30 24.12 -22.11
CA LEU A 104 -13.52 23.58 -21.51
C LEU A 104 -14.49 23.04 -22.57
N GLN A 105 -14.62 23.75 -23.70
CA GLN A 105 -15.43 23.29 -24.82
C GLN A 105 -14.89 22.00 -25.41
N ASP A 106 -13.56 21.89 -25.59
CA ASP A 106 -12.92 20.67 -26.06
C ASP A 106 -13.20 19.50 -25.11
N ILE A 107 -13.11 19.70 -23.78
CA ILE A 107 -13.43 18.67 -22.80
C ILE A 107 -14.86 18.13 -23.02
N PHE A 108 -15.85 19.01 -23.19
CA PHE A 108 -17.23 18.58 -23.44
C PHE A 108 -17.42 17.88 -24.79
N ASN A 109 -16.67 18.28 -25.82
CA ASN A 109 -16.71 17.65 -27.13
C ASN A 109 -16.06 16.26 -27.15
N LEU A 110 -15.06 16.03 -26.30
CA LEU A 110 -14.36 14.76 -26.15
C LEU A 110 -15.06 13.77 -25.20
N LEU A 111 -16.14 14.17 -24.54
CA LEU A 111 -16.89 13.25 -23.67
C LEU A 111 -17.45 12.09 -24.52
N PRO A 112 -17.08 10.83 -24.20
CA PRO A 112 -17.54 9.69 -24.97
C PRO A 112 -19.03 9.44 -24.73
N ASP A 113 -19.78 9.15 -25.79
CA ASP A 113 -21.16 8.67 -25.67
C ASP A 113 -21.19 7.21 -25.23
N LEU A 114 -21.51 6.99 -23.96
CA LEU A 114 -21.58 5.67 -23.32
C LEU A 114 -22.74 4.80 -23.81
N ARG A 115 -23.67 5.36 -24.60
CA ARG A 115 -24.87 4.65 -25.07
C ARG A 115 -24.64 3.93 -26.40
N LEU A 116 -23.47 4.06 -27.01
CA LEU A 116 -23.15 3.39 -28.26
C LEU A 116 -23.12 1.87 -28.05
N HIS A 117 -23.88 1.14 -28.87
CA HIS A 117 -24.03 -0.31 -28.76
C HIS A 117 -22.68 -1.06 -28.81
N ASP A 118 -21.71 -0.55 -29.57
CA ASP A 118 -20.37 -1.15 -29.69
C ASP A 118 -19.55 -0.99 -28.40
N MET A 119 -19.66 0.15 -27.72
CA MET A 119 -19.00 0.37 -26.43
C MET A 119 -19.60 -0.55 -25.36
N VAL A 120 -20.93 -0.63 -25.29
CA VAL A 120 -21.64 -1.52 -24.34
C VAL A 120 -21.24 -2.97 -24.57
N ARG A 121 -21.22 -3.42 -25.83
CA ARG A 121 -20.75 -4.78 -26.18
C ARG A 121 -19.30 -5.00 -25.75
N ALA A 122 -18.40 -4.06 -26.04
CA ALA A 122 -16.99 -4.18 -25.67
C ALA A 122 -16.79 -4.25 -24.15
N VAL A 123 -17.51 -3.43 -23.39
CA VAL A 123 -17.49 -3.47 -21.92
C VAL A 123 -17.99 -4.82 -21.41
N HIS A 124 -19.10 -5.34 -21.94
CA HIS A 124 -19.60 -6.66 -21.54
C HIS A 124 -18.63 -7.80 -21.83
N VAL A 125 -18.00 -7.81 -23.01
CA VAL A 125 -16.98 -8.82 -23.35
C VAL A 125 -15.81 -8.72 -22.37
N ASN A 126 -15.30 -7.51 -22.13
CA ASN A 126 -14.18 -7.31 -21.21
C ASN A 126 -14.52 -7.72 -19.76
N THR A 127 -15.71 -7.39 -19.27
CA THR A 127 -16.17 -7.81 -17.94
C THR A 127 -16.31 -9.32 -17.83
N ASN A 128 -16.80 -9.99 -18.88
CA ASN A 128 -16.91 -11.45 -18.88
C ASN A 128 -15.53 -12.11 -18.79
N ASP A 129 -14.54 -11.60 -19.54
CA ASP A 129 -13.17 -12.12 -19.54
C ASP A 129 -12.49 -11.91 -18.18
N GLU A 130 -12.63 -10.72 -17.58
CA GLU A 130 -12.09 -10.43 -16.24
C GLU A 130 -12.77 -11.30 -15.16
N MET A 131 -14.08 -11.51 -15.26
CA MET A 131 -14.82 -12.38 -14.34
C MET A 131 -14.37 -13.85 -14.44
N LEU A 132 -14.07 -14.34 -15.64
CA LEU A 132 -13.53 -15.68 -15.84
C LEU A 132 -12.21 -15.88 -15.07
N VAL A 133 -11.31 -14.90 -15.14
CA VAL A 133 -10.03 -14.93 -14.39
C VAL A 133 -10.28 -14.96 -12.88
N VAL A 134 -11.25 -14.18 -12.38
CA VAL A 134 -11.63 -14.20 -10.97
C VAL A 134 -12.15 -15.57 -10.53
N TYR A 135 -12.99 -16.23 -11.34
CA TYR A 135 -13.47 -17.58 -11.03
C TYR A 135 -12.34 -18.61 -10.96
N VAL A 136 -11.43 -18.63 -11.93
CA VAL A 136 -10.30 -19.57 -11.93
C VAL A 136 -9.39 -19.32 -10.71
N ALA A 137 -9.09 -18.06 -10.39
CA ALA A 137 -8.31 -17.69 -9.22
C ALA A 137 -8.98 -18.09 -7.90
N ALA A 138 -10.31 -18.01 -7.82
CA ALA A 138 -11.08 -18.44 -6.65
C ALA A 138 -11.01 -19.96 -6.46
N ILE A 139 -11.17 -20.76 -7.53
CA ILE A 139 -11.08 -22.22 -7.46
C ILE A 139 -9.68 -22.66 -6.97
N ILE A 140 -8.61 -22.09 -7.53
CA ILE A 140 -7.24 -22.39 -7.09
C ILE A 140 -7.07 -22.06 -5.60
N ARG A 141 -7.56 -20.89 -5.14
CA ARG A 141 -7.51 -20.54 -3.71
C ARG A 141 -8.27 -21.53 -2.83
N THR A 142 -9.44 -22.02 -3.24
CA THR A 142 -10.19 -23.02 -2.46
C THR A 142 -9.46 -24.35 -2.36
N ILE A 143 -8.79 -24.81 -3.41
CA ILE A 143 -8.00 -26.05 -3.41
C ILE A 143 -6.77 -25.92 -2.50
N LEU A 144 -6.07 -24.78 -2.56
CA LEU A 144 -4.94 -24.51 -1.67
C LEU A 144 -5.38 -24.47 -0.20
N ALA A 145 -6.48 -23.77 0.10
CA ALA A 145 -7.03 -23.73 1.46
C ALA A 145 -7.45 -25.12 1.96
N LEU A 146 -7.97 -25.98 1.08
CA LEU A 146 -8.29 -27.37 1.43
C LEU A 146 -7.02 -28.19 1.71
N HIS A 147 -5.97 -28.03 0.90
CA HIS A 147 -4.68 -28.67 1.13
C HIS A 147 -4.05 -28.23 2.45
N ASP A 148 -4.13 -26.93 2.76
CA ASP A 148 -3.65 -26.37 4.03
C ASP A 148 -4.46 -26.92 5.21
N LEU A 149 -5.78 -27.10 5.06
CA LEU A 149 -6.64 -27.69 6.09
C LEU A 149 -6.31 -29.17 6.35
N ILE A 150 -6.07 -29.94 5.29
CA ILE A 150 -5.65 -31.35 5.41
C ILE A 150 -4.29 -31.42 6.11
N SER A 151 -3.35 -30.57 5.72
CA SER A 151 -2.02 -30.50 6.31
C SER A 151 -2.08 -30.11 7.79
N ASN A 152 -2.89 -29.11 8.13
CA ASN A 152 -3.14 -28.69 9.52
C ASN A 152 -3.75 -29.84 10.35
N LYS A 153 -4.73 -30.56 9.80
CA LYS A 153 -5.36 -31.70 10.49
C LYS A 153 -4.39 -32.87 10.71
N LEU A 154 -3.56 -33.19 9.72
CA LEU A 154 -2.53 -34.23 9.84
C LEU A 154 -1.49 -33.86 10.91
N ALA A 155 -1.01 -32.61 10.89
CA ALA A 155 -0.07 -32.10 11.89
C ALA A 155 -0.66 -32.14 13.31
N ASN A 156 -1.92 -31.71 13.49
CA ASN A 156 -2.57 -31.77 14.80
C ASN A 156 -2.74 -33.22 15.29
N ARG A 157 -3.12 -34.15 14.42
CA ARG A 157 -3.28 -35.57 14.78
C ARG A 157 -1.95 -36.23 15.16
N GLU A 158 -0.85 -35.85 14.50
CA GLU A 158 0.49 -36.31 14.84
C GLU A 158 0.98 -35.69 16.17
N SER A 159 0.70 -34.42 16.41
CA SER A 159 1.00 -33.75 17.68
C SER A 159 0.25 -34.41 18.84
N GLU A 160 -1.06 -34.64 18.71
CA GLU A 160 -1.88 -35.32 19.73
C GLU A 160 -1.32 -36.72 20.04
N ARG A 161 -0.94 -37.48 19.00
CA ARG A 161 -0.34 -38.81 19.19
C ARG A 161 1.03 -38.76 19.86
N ASN A 162 1.83 -37.73 19.59
CA ASN A 162 3.13 -37.54 20.22
C ASN A 162 3.00 -37.04 21.67
N GLU A 163 1.96 -36.27 21.99
CA GLU A 163 1.65 -35.82 23.35
C GLU A 163 1.05 -36.95 24.22
N GLU A 164 0.20 -37.81 23.65
CA GLU A 164 -0.31 -39.02 24.33
C GLU A 164 0.78 -40.09 24.52
N GLY A 165 1.82 -40.10 23.67
CA GLY A 165 2.98 -41.00 23.75
C GLY A 165 4.12 -40.53 24.64
N GLY A 166 4.03 -39.32 25.22
CA GLY A 166 5.11 -38.67 25.98
C GLY A 166 5.19 -39.04 27.47
N GLY A 167 4.59 -40.15 27.88
CA GLY A 167 4.52 -40.61 29.27
C GLY A 167 5.20 -41.96 29.53
N THR A 168 6.43 -42.20 29.04
CA THR A 168 7.37 -43.18 29.62
C THR A 168 8.77 -43.06 28.97
N ASP A 169 9.77 -42.77 29.79
CA ASP A 169 11.20 -42.83 29.47
C ASP A 169 11.64 -44.20 28.90
N ASN A 170 12.53 -44.24 27.89
CA ASN A 170 13.91 -44.69 28.12
C ASN A 170 14.88 -44.47 26.96
N LYS A 171 16.11 -44.18 27.37
CA LYS A 171 17.38 -44.02 26.67
C LYS A 171 17.92 -45.38 26.15
N LYS A 172 18.57 -45.34 24.97
CA LYS A 172 19.83 -46.04 24.59
C LYS A 172 19.77 -47.11 23.45
N ILE A 173 20.22 -46.66 22.25
CA ILE A 173 21.21 -47.29 21.31
C ILE A 173 20.74 -48.58 20.59
N THR A 174 20.76 -48.68 19.24
CA THR A 174 21.96 -48.94 18.42
C THR A 174 21.90 -48.39 16.99
N ALA A 175 23.05 -47.86 16.55
CA ALA A 175 23.39 -47.37 15.22
C ALA A 175 23.57 -48.48 14.16
N SER A 176 23.29 -48.18 12.88
CA SER A 176 24.31 -48.10 11.80
C SER A 176 23.71 -48.09 10.37
N GLY A 177 24.27 -47.21 9.51
CA GLY A 177 24.20 -47.24 8.04
C GLY A 177 23.58 -45.98 7.40
N ASP A 178 24.17 -44.79 7.50
CA ASP A 178 25.20 -44.21 6.61
C ASP A 178 24.93 -44.31 5.09
N GLN A 179 24.50 -43.21 4.47
CA GLN A 179 25.22 -42.55 3.37
C GLN A 179 24.58 -41.19 3.00
N SER A 180 25.22 -40.12 3.47
CA SER A 180 25.19 -38.80 2.82
C SER A 180 26.57 -38.17 2.98
N LYS A 181 27.36 -38.14 1.90
CA LYS A 181 28.60 -37.37 1.81
C LYS A 181 28.47 -36.30 0.73
N ARG A 182 28.46 -35.04 1.16
CA ARG A 182 28.85 -33.86 0.38
C ARG A 182 30.07 -33.27 1.10
N PRO A 183 31.21 -33.00 0.43
CA PRO A 183 32.46 -32.69 1.12
C PRO A 183 32.57 -31.21 1.51
N GLN A 184 33.23 -30.97 2.64
CA GLN A 184 33.84 -29.70 3.05
C GLN A 184 35.32 -29.65 2.63
N SER A 185 35.80 -28.46 2.32
CA SER A 185 37.20 -28.00 2.47
C SER A 185 37.14 -26.48 2.62
N GLY A 186 37.83 -25.77 3.50
CA GLY A 186 38.90 -26.05 4.45
C GLY A 186 39.19 -24.75 5.23
N LYS A 187 39.89 -24.88 6.35
CA LYS A 187 40.08 -23.93 7.45
C LYS A 187 41.53 -23.44 7.51
N THR A 188 41.79 -22.22 7.98
CA THR A 188 43.00 -21.77 8.73
C THR A 188 42.65 -20.44 9.43
N ASP A 189 42.50 -20.39 10.77
CA ASP A 189 43.53 -20.04 11.80
C ASP A 189 43.59 -18.51 12.03
N ASP A 190 43.73 -17.92 13.21
CA ASP A 190 43.91 -18.33 14.62
C ASP A 190 43.85 -17.03 15.47
N THR A 191 43.62 -17.14 16.80
CA THR A 191 43.89 -16.15 17.89
C THR A 191 43.11 -14.80 17.88
N THR A 192 42.63 -14.22 18.99
CA THR A 192 42.99 -14.31 20.42
C THR A 192 41.88 -13.69 21.31
N ASP A 193 41.89 -14.14 22.57
CA ASP A 193 41.12 -13.76 23.76
C ASP A 193 40.83 -12.28 24.04
N ALA A 194 39.68 -12.00 24.70
CA ALA A 194 39.66 -11.45 26.07
C ALA A 194 38.23 -11.15 26.62
N ALA A 195 37.95 -11.79 27.77
CA ALA A 195 37.18 -11.38 28.96
C ALA A 195 35.90 -10.51 28.85
N LYS A 196 34.71 -10.98 29.26
CA LYS A 196 34.15 -11.22 30.63
C LYS A 196 33.64 -9.95 31.37
N SER A 197 32.30 -9.88 31.47
CA SER A 197 31.45 -9.65 32.67
C SER A 197 31.52 -8.37 33.53
N GLY A 198 30.32 -7.92 33.92
CA GLY A 198 30.00 -7.13 35.13
C GLY A 198 29.52 -5.72 34.77
N GLU A 199 28.42 -5.17 35.28
CA GLU A 199 27.90 -5.28 36.64
C GLU A 199 26.42 -4.86 36.72
N SER A 200 25.74 -5.40 37.73
CA SER A 200 24.31 -5.26 38.01
C SER A 200 24.03 -4.12 38.99
N ALA A 201 22.74 -3.74 39.03
CA ALA A 201 21.96 -3.33 40.21
C ALA A 201 21.62 -1.84 40.40
N ALA A 202 20.33 -1.54 40.25
CA ALA A 202 19.55 -0.78 41.22
C ALA A 202 18.07 -1.21 41.14
N LYS A 203 17.45 -1.41 42.30
CA LYS A 203 16.22 -2.18 42.53
C LYS A 203 15.04 -1.26 42.88
N SER A 204 13.83 -1.78 42.59
CA SER A 204 12.52 -1.52 43.20
C SER A 204 11.86 -0.15 43.09
N ASN A 205 10.67 -0.11 42.48
CA ASN A 205 9.45 -0.05 43.30
C ASN A 205 8.23 -0.61 42.56
N SER A 206 7.54 -1.55 43.22
CA SER A 206 6.28 -2.14 42.82
C SER A 206 5.11 -1.36 43.40
N THR A 207 4.21 -0.85 42.57
CA THR A 207 2.92 -0.32 43.00
C THR A 207 1.84 -0.77 42.03
N SER A 208 1.06 -1.77 42.43
CA SER A 208 -0.24 -2.10 41.85
C SER A 208 -1.31 -1.12 42.32
N PRO A 209 -2.36 -0.90 41.50
CA PRO A 209 -3.71 -0.98 42.07
C PRO A 209 -4.68 -1.81 41.21
N SER A 210 -5.27 -2.80 41.88
CA SER A 210 -6.68 -3.20 41.88
C SER A 210 -7.52 -3.02 40.59
N SER A 211 -7.91 -4.16 40.02
CA SER A 211 -9.09 -4.32 39.17
C SER A 211 -10.38 -4.30 40.00
N SER A 212 -11.28 -3.35 39.74
CA SER A 212 -12.68 -3.42 40.16
C SER A 212 -13.55 -3.74 38.94
N SER A 213 -13.94 -5.01 38.80
CA SER A 213 -14.93 -5.43 37.80
C SER A 213 -16.33 -5.37 38.41
N MET A 214 -17.20 -4.58 37.78
CA MET A 214 -18.60 -4.35 38.13
C MET A 214 -19.41 -5.66 38.11
N LYS A 215 -20.18 -5.88 39.18
CA LYS A 215 -21.15 -6.98 39.30
C LYS A 215 -22.26 -6.84 38.24
N LYS A 216 -22.50 -7.96 37.54
CA LYS A 216 -23.78 -8.30 36.90
C LYS A 216 -24.95 -8.09 37.89
N SER A 217 -25.98 -7.36 37.47
CA SER A 217 -27.33 -7.53 38.00
C SER A 217 -28.22 -8.09 36.90
N ASN A 218 -28.80 -9.24 37.20
CA ASN A 218 -29.78 -9.94 36.38
C ASN A 218 -30.98 -10.17 37.30
N LYS A 219 -32.05 -9.40 37.14
CA LYS A 219 -33.47 -9.76 37.35
C LYS A 219 -34.35 -8.55 37.03
#